data_AF-A0A0F9RWT8-F1
#
_entry.id   AF-A0A0F9RWT8-F1
#
_cell.length_a   1.000
_cell.length_b   1.000
_cell.length_c   1.000
_cell.angle_alpha   90.00
_cell.angle_beta   90.00
_cell.angle_gamma   90.00
#
_symmetry.space_group_name_H-M   'P 1'
#
loop_
_entity.id
_entity.type
_entity.pdbx_description
1 polymer ?
#
loop_
_entity_poly.entity_id
_entity_poly.type
_entity_poly.pdbx_seq_one_letter_code
_entity_poly.pdbx_strand_id
1 'polypeptide(L)'
;MTISEQAKEGIERSGYGISGDIGGIGRQTYFTPDGRKMRAIPAIRDYVVKQDGKVIESGTRDANYDKGWLPVMPTELKPHCDGCDNWHDTQEEVDACILGKKTKAAEWEKWAKERQQGEAMEAAKETEELRTEFLELKGDVHSLIEQNKELMKLLEAKK
;
A
#
# COMPACT_ATOMS: atom_id res chain seq x y z
N MET A 1 30.39 -4.56 -33.58
CA MET A 1 31.60 -5.28 -33.14
C MET A 1 31.17 -6.46 -32.29
N THR A 2 31.45 -7.68 -32.74
CA THR A 2 31.11 -8.92 -32.03
C THR A 2 32.20 -9.20 -31.01
N ILE A 3 31.87 -9.09 -29.72
CA ILE A 3 32.79 -9.40 -28.62
C ILE A 3 32.93 -10.92 -28.51
N SER A 4 34.16 -11.42 -28.40
CA SER A 4 34.45 -12.85 -28.26
C SER A 4 33.89 -13.42 -26.95
N GLU A 5 33.59 -14.72 -26.93
CA GLU A 5 33.05 -15.39 -25.73
C GLU A 5 33.98 -15.27 -24.51
N GLN A 6 35.30 -15.33 -24.72
CA GLN A 6 36.28 -15.11 -23.65
C GLN A 6 36.24 -13.68 -23.07
N ALA A 7 35.96 -12.67 -23.90
CA ALA A 7 35.80 -11.30 -23.42
C ALA A 7 34.45 -11.10 -22.70
N LYS A 8 33.40 -11.85 -23.08
CA LYS A 8 32.15 -11.89 -22.30
C LYS A 8 32.37 -12.48 -20.92
N GLU A 9 33.07 -13.61 -20.81
CA GLU A 9 33.37 -14.25 -19.52
C GLU A 9 34.21 -13.37 -18.59
N GLY A 10 35.18 -12.62 -19.15
CA GLY A 10 36.00 -11.68 -18.38
C GLY A 10 35.20 -10.49 -17.83
N ILE A 11 34.24 -10.00 -18.60
CA ILE A 11 33.39 -8.87 -18.20
C ILE A 11 32.30 -9.33 -17.21
N GLU A 12 31.75 -10.54 -17.38
CA GLU A 12 30.87 -11.15 -16.39
C GLU A 12 31.56 -11.43 -15.05
N ARG A 13 32.84 -11.83 -15.07
CA ARG A 13 33.64 -12.04 -13.84
C ARG A 13 33.95 -10.76 -13.05
N SER A 14 33.97 -9.60 -13.70
CA SER A 14 34.34 -8.32 -13.08
C SER A 14 33.14 -7.51 -12.58
N GLY A 15 31.91 -8.01 -12.75
CA GLY A 15 30.69 -7.36 -12.25
C GLY A 15 30.23 -6.12 -13.02
N TYR A 16 31.07 -5.54 -13.87
CA TYR A 16 30.71 -4.42 -14.75
C TYR A 16 30.04 -4.96 -16.01
N GLY A 17 28.79 -4.61 -16.27
CA GLY A 17 28.11 -5.02 -17.50
C GLY A 17 28.72 -4.37 -18.73
N ILE A 18 28.92 -5.16 -19.79
CA ILE A 18 29.22 -4.68 -21.15
C ILE A 18 28.24 -3.55 -21.49
N SER A 19 28.78 -2.34 -21.60
CA SER A 19 28.15 -1.22 -22.29
C SER A 19 27.98 -1.61 -23.75
N GLY A 20 26.73 -1.71 -24.21
CA GLY A 20 26.43 -2.18 -25.55
C GLY A 20 24.94 -2.30 -25.79
N ASP A 21 24.26 -1.16 -25.80
CA ASP A 21 23.29 -0.79 -26.85
C ASP A 21 22.91 0.69 -26.65
N ILE A 22 23.44 1.53 -27.54
CA ILE A 22 23.06 2.91 -27.88
C ILE A 22 22.49 3.75 -26.71
N GLY A 23 23.35 4.58 -26.08
CA GLY A 23 22.91 5.64 -25.16
C GLY A 23 22.28 5.19 -23.83
N GLY A 24 22.28 3.90 -23.52
CA GLY A 24 21.68 3.35 -22.29
C GLY A 24 22.55 3.50 -21.05
N ILE A 25 21.93 3.83 -19.92
CA ILE A 25 22.54 3.90 -18.59
C ILE A 25 23.24 2.56 -18.27
N GLY A 26 24.47 2.61 -17.76
CA GLY A 26 25.24 1.43 -17.38
C GLY A 26 24.47 0.53 -16.42
N ARG A 27 24.23 -0.72 -16.84
CA ARG A 27 23.60 -1.75 -16.00
C ARG A 27 24.65 -2.64 -15.36
N GLN A 28 24.53 -2.86 -14.07
CA GLN A 28 25.34 -3.78 -13.30
C GLN A 28 24.59 -5.11 -13.11
N THR A 29 25.36 -6.19 -12.95
CA THR A 29 24.81 -7.49 -12.58
C THR A 29 24.78 -7.58 -11.06
N TYR A 30 23.64 -8.01 -10.53
CA TYR A 30 23.42 -8.30 -9.13
C TYR A 30 22.88 -9.72 -8.97
N PHE A 31 22.98 -10.25 -7.76
CA PHE A 31 22.44 -11.53 -7.35
C PHE A 31 21.52 -11.31 -6.15
N THR A 32 20.29 -11.78 -6.22
CA THR A 32 19.37 -11.77 -5.08
C THR A 32 19.80 -12.81 -4.03
N PRO A 33 19.34 -12.70 -2.77
CA PRO A 33 19.64 -13.68 -1.73
C PRO A 33 19.23 -15.12 -2.06
N ASP A 34 18.25 -15.33 -2.94
CA ASP A 34 17.84 -16.66 -3.44
C ASP A 34 18.61 -17.12 -4.70
N GLY A 35 19.61 -16.36 -5.15
CA GLY A 35 20.51 -16.74 -6.24
C GLY A 35 20.08 -16.32 -7.66
N ARG A 36 19.00 -15.55 -7.82
CA ARG A 36 18.59 -15.03 -9.15
C ARG A 36 19.55 -13.94 -9.63
N LYS A 37 19.95 -14.00 -10.91
CA LYS A 37 20.78 -12.98 -11.57
C LYS A 37 19.91 -11.83 -12.09
N MET A 38 20.18 -10.62 -11.64
CA MET A 38 19.46 -9.39 -12.00
C MET A 38 20.39 -8.44 -12.75
N ARG A 39 19.97 -7.91 -13.91
CA ARG A 39 20.67 -6.80 -14.59
C ARG A 39 19.89 -5.51 -14.42
N ALA A 40 20.36 -4.65 -13.51
CA ALA A 40 19.69 -3.42 -13.14
C ALA A 40 20.64 -2.22 -13.23
N ILE A 41 20.06 -1.02 -13.28
CA ILE A 41 20.82 0.23 -13.14
C ILE A 41 21.15 0.41 -11.65
N PRO A 42 22.40 0.77 -11.30
CA PRO A 42 22.75 1.15 -9.94
C PRO A 42 21.84 2.26 -9.41
N ALA A 43 21.19 2.02 -8.27
CA ALA A 43 20.26 2.95 -7.66
C ALA A 43 21.00 3.82 -6.63
N ILE A 44 21.93 4.65 -7.12
CA ILE A 44 22.76 5.48 -6.25
C ILE A 44 21.90 6.49 -5.49
N ARG A 45 21.97 6.45 -4.15
CA ARG A 45 21.28 7.36 -3.23
C ARG A 45 22.26 7.92 -2.21
N ASP A 46 22.04 9.17 -1.84
CA ASP A 46 22.73 9.79 -0.73
C ASP A 46 22.14 9.25 0.58
N TYR A 47 23.00 8.98 1.55
CA TYR A 47 22.59 8.59 2.90
C TYR A 47 23.28 9.46 3.94
N VAL A 48 22.59 9.62 5.06
CA VAL A 48 23.08 10.35 6.23
C VAL A 48 22.69 9.54 7.46
N VAL A 49 23.68 9.04 8.19
CA VAL A 49 23.49 8.40 9.48
C VAL A 49 23.68 9.44 10.56
N LYS A 50 22.67 9.59 11.42
CA LYS A 50 22.71 10.50 12.58
C LYS A 50 22.64 9.69 13.87
N GLN A 51 23.46 10.07 14.84
CA GLN A 51 23.39 9.58 16.21
C GLN A 51 23.38 10.80 17.14
N ASP A 52 22.43 10.85 18.08
CA ASP A 52 22.22 11.98 19.00
C ASP A 52 22.09 13.34 18.30
N GLY A 53 21.43 13.37 17.14
CA GLY A 53 21.22 14.57 16.34
C GLY A 53 22.46 15.05 15.55
N LYS A 54 23.62 14.41 15.72
CA LYS A 54 24.85 14.69 14.96
C LYS A 54 25.01 13.73 13.80
N VAL A 55 25.45 14.24 12.65
CA VAL A 55 25.81 13.41 11.49
C VAL A 55 27.11 12.67 11.83
N ILE A 56 27.06 11.35 11.84
CA ILE A 56 28.22 10.49 12.10
C ILE A 56 28.79 9.88 10.83
N GLU A 57 27.97 9.73 9.78
CA GLU A 57 28.38 9.20 8.49
C GLU A 57 27.48 9.78 7.39
N SER A 58 28.06 10.16 6.26
CA SER A 58 27.30 10.50 5.06
C SER A 58 28.06 10.13 3.80
N GLY A 59 27.35 9.74 2.77
CA GLY A 59 27.96 9.33 1.50
C GLY A 59 26.92 8.93 0.48
N THR A 60 27.36 8.28 -0.58
CA THR A 60 26.50 7.71 -1.62
C THR A 60 26.57 6.19 -1.56
N ARG A 61 25.43 5.51 -1.70
CA ARG A 61 25.36 4.04 -1.75
C ARG A 61 24.35 3.59 -2.79
N ASP A 62 24.57 2.40 -3.34
CA ASP A 62 23.60 1.77 -4.23
C ASP A 62 22.47 1.13 -3.41
N ALA A 63 21.26 1.68 -3.53
CA ALA A 63 20.08 1.18 -2.83
C ALA A 63 19.64 -0.22 -3.29
N ASN A 64 20.22 -0.77 -4.36
CA ASN A 64 20.05 -2.20 -4.68
C ASN A 64 20.67 -3.10 -3.59
N TYR A 65 21.74 -2.65 -2.91
CA TYR A 65 22.29 -3.36 -1.76
C TYR A 65 21.36 -3.34 -0.54
N ASP A 66 20.56 -2.28 -0.39
CA ASP A 66 19.53 -2.20 0.66
C ASP A 66 18.41 -3.23 0.46
N LYS A 67 18.20 -3.69 -0.77
CA LYS A 67 17.28 -4.81 -1.09
C LYS A 67 17.90 -6.18 -0.81
N GLY A 68 19.12 -6.24 -0.29
CA GLY A 68 19.87 -7.47 -0.09
C GLY A 68 20.49 -8.05 -1.37
N TRP A 69 20.50 -7.30 -2.48
CA TRP A 69 21.17 -7.77 -3.69
C TRP A 69 22.68 -7.67 -3.51
N LEU A 70 23.43 -8.57 -4.13
CA LEU A 70 24.88 -8.65 -4.00
C LEU A 70 25.55 -8.54 -5.38
N PRO A 71 26.77 -7.98 -5.48
CA PRO A 71 27.50 -7.94 -6.74
C PRO A 71 28.06 -9.31 -7.15
N VAL A 72 28.07 -10.28 -6.23
CA VAL A 72 28.55 -11.65 -6.40
C VAL A 72 27.48 -12.65 -5.96
N MET A 73 27.49 -13.84 -6.56
CA MET A 73 26.55 -14.90 -6.22
C MET A 73 26.71 -15.30 -4.74
N PRO A 74 25.64 -15.27 -3.93
CA PRO A 74 25.71 -15.74 -2.55
C PRO A 74 26.00 -17.25 -2.50
N THR A 75 26.77 -17.69 -1.52
CA THR A 75 27.05 -19.11 -1.27
C THR A 75 25.92 -19.78 -0.50
N GLU A 76 25.26 -19.04 0.39
CA GLU A 76 24.10 -19.49 1.16
C GLU A 76 22.85 -18.81 0.60
N LEU A 77 21.92 -19.61 0.09
CA LEU A 77 20.69 -19.11 -0.51
C LEU A 77 19.60 -18.98 0.54
N LYS A 78 18.92 -17.83 0.54
CA LYS A 78 17.79 -17.55 1.41
C LYS A 78 16.47 -17.81 0.69
N PRO A 79 15.48 -18.47 1.30
CA PRO A 79 14.16 -18.62 0.69
C PRO A 79 13.46 -17.26 0.56
N HIS A 80 12.85 -17.04 -0.60
CA HIS A 80 11.99 -15.88 -0.86
C HIS A 80 10.57 -16.15 -0.36
N CYS A 81 9.96 -15.14 0.25
CA CYS A 81 8.59 -15.20 0.77
C CYS A 81 7.63 -14.43 -0.12
N ASP A 82 6.78 -15.16 -0.84
CA ASP A 82 5.69 -14.59 -1.65
C ASP A 82 4.69 -13.76 -0.81
N GLY A 83 4.66 -13.99 0.50
CA GLY A 83 3.81 -13.24 1.43
C GLY A 83 4.28 -11.80 1.60
N CYS A 84 5.58 -11.55 1.77
CA CYS A 84 6.13 -10.22 2.07
C CYS A 84 7.09 -9.67 1.02
N ASP A 85 7.36 -10.43 -0.04
CA ASP A 85 8.33 -10.14 -1.10
C ASP A 85 9.77 -9.90 -0.59
N ASN A 86 10.09 -10.44 0.59
CA ASN A 86 11.44 -10.42 1.17
C ASN A 86 12.00 -11.83 1.28
N TRP A 87 13.29 -11.91 1.64
CA TRP A 87 13.98 -13.16 1.92
C TRP A 87 14.07 -13.40 3.42
N HIS A 88 13.85 -14.64 3.83
CA HIS A 88 13.94 -15.10 5.21
C HIS A 88 15.16 -16.01 5.38
N ASP A 89 15.58 -16.26 6.61
CA ASP A 89 16.73 -17.13 6.84
C ASP A 89 16.35 -18.61 6.67
N THR A 90 15.09 -18.96 6.93
CA THR A 90 14.58 -20.33 6.84
C THR A 90 13.19 -20.42 6.21
N GLN A 91 12.83 -21.61 5.71
CA GLN A 91 11.49 -21.85 5.18
C GLN A 91 10.41 -21.76 6.29
N GLU A 92 10.76 -22.13 7.53
CA GLU A 92 9.86 -22.03 8.68
C GLU A 92 9.45 -20.57 8.94
N GLU A 93 10.38 -19.61 8.78
CA GLU A 93 10.08 -18.19 8.87
C GLU A 93 9.18 -17.69 7.72
N VAL A 94 9.39 -18.21 6.50
CA VAL A 94 8.51 -17.92 5.36
C VAL A 94 7.08 -18.36 5.67
N ASP A 95 6.92 -19.59 6.13
CA ASP A 95 5.62 -20.18 6.43
C ASP A 95 4.92 -19.41 7.56
N ALA A 96 5.65 -19.07 8.62
CA ALA A 96 5.15 -18.24 9.71
C ALA A 96 4.75 -16.83 9.24
N CYS A 97 5.53 -16.21 8.35
CA CYS A 97 5.22 -14.90 7.77
C CYS A 97 3.91 -14.93 6.97
N ILE A 98 3.75 -15.93 6.10
CA ILE A 98 2.54 -16.12 5.28
C ILE A 98 1.33 -16.37 6.17
N LEU A 99 1.46 -17.24 7.18
CA LEU A 99 0.38 -17.54 8.12
C LEU A 99 -0.02 -16.29 8.91
N GLY A 100 0.95 -15.53 9.42
CA GLY A 100 0.72 -14.28 10.15
C GLY A 100 0.02 -13.20 9.33
N LYS A 101 0.30 -13.12 8.02
CA LYS A 101 -0.44 -12.23 7.12
C LYS A 101 -1.88 -12.69 6.89
N LYS A 102 -2.10 -14.00 6.70
CA LYS A 102 -3.45 -14.57 6.52
C LYS A 102 -4.33 -14.36 7.75
N THR A 103 -3.80 -14.56 8.95
CA THR A 103 -4.55 -14.31 10.19
C THR A 103 -4.91 -12.84 10.35
N LYS A 104 -3.94 -11.92 10.14
CA LYS A 104 -4.24 -10.48 10.14
C LYS A 104 -5.28 -10.10 9.09
N ALA A 105 -5.18 -10.63 7.87
CA ALA A 105 -6.16 -10.35 6.83
C ALA A 105 -7.58 -10.79 7.24
N ALA A 106 -7.70 -11.96 7.88
CA ALA A 106 -8.98 -12.44 8.41
C ALA A 106 -9.52 -11.56 9.55
N GLU A 107 -8.64 -11.09 10.45
CA GLU A 107 -9.01 -10.14 11.51
C GLU A 107 -9.53 -8.81 10.93
N TRP A 108 -8.82 -8.28 9.92
CA TRP A 108 -9.23 -7.07 9.22
C TRP A 108 -10.55 -7.23 8.47
N GLU A 109 -10.77 -8.38 7.81
CA GLU A 109 -12.02 -8.67 7.13
C GLU A 109 -13.19 -8.76 8.12
N LYS A 110 -12.98 -9.41 9.27
CA LYS A 110 -13.98 -9.49 10.34
C LYS A 110 -14.30 -8.10 10.89
N TRP A 111 -13.28 -7.32 11.22
CA TRP A 111 -13.43 -5.94 11.69
C TRP A 111 -14.18 -5.06 10.68
N ALA A 112 -13.84 -5.18 9.39
CA ALA A 112 -14.50 -4.42 8.33
C ALA A 112 -15.99 -4.79 8.21
N LYS A 113 -16.35 -6.07 8.32
CA LYS A 113 -17.75 -6.52 8.30
C LYS A 113 -18.53 -6.00 9.50
N GLU A 114 -17.96 -6.10 10.71
CA GLU A 114 -18.60 -5.58 11.92
C GLU A 114 -18.81 -4.07 11.85
N ARG A 115 -17.84 -3.34 11.31
CA ARG A 115 -17.94 -1.89 11.14
C ARG A 115 -18.99 -1.48 10.10
N GLN A 116 -19.05 -2.16 8.96
CA GLN A 116 -20.10 -1.91 7.95
C GLN A 116 -21.50 -2.21 8.48
N GLN A 117 -21.66 -3.27 9.27
CA GLN A 117 -22.95 -3.58 9.90
C GLN A 117 -23.35 -2.53 10.92
N GLY A 118 -22.41 -2.04 11.75
CA GLY A 118 -22.66 -0.96 12.69
C GLY A 118 -23.05 0.34 12.00
N GLU A 119 -22.31 0.73 10.95
CA GLU A 119 -22.61 1.93 10.15
C GLU A 119 -23.97 1.83 9.44
N ALA A 120 -24.33 0.65 8.91
CA ALA A 120 -25.64 0.42 8.31
C ALA A 120 -26.79 0.49 9.33
N MET A 121 -26.56 0.02 10.56
CA MET A 121 -27.56 0.06 11.64
C MET A 121 -27.79 1.49 12.13
N GLU A 122 -26.72 2.28 12.30
CA GLU A 122 -26.82 3.71 12.63
C GLU A 122 -27.54 4.50 11.54
N ALA A 123 -27.19 4.30 10.27
CA ALA A 123 -27.87 4.96 9.15
C ALA A 123 -29.37 4.60 9.08
N ALA A 124 -29.73 3.35 9.36
CA ALA A 124 -31.12 2.92 9.40
C ALA A 124 -31.89 3.62 10.54
N LYS A 125 -31.26 3.80 11.70
CA LYS A 125 -31.85 4.50 12.84
C LYS A 125 -32.05 5.99 12.55
N GLU A 126 -31.04 6.67 12.01
CA GLU A 126 -31.13 8.08 11.60
C GLU A 126 -32.24 8.29 10.56
N THR A 127 -32.37 7.37 9.60
CA THR A 127 -33.44 7.43 8.58
C THR A 127 -34.83 7.31 9.20
N GLU A 128 -35.01 6.45 10.21
CA GLU A 128 -36.30 6.28 10.89
C GLU A 128 -36.64 7.47 11.81
N GLU A 129 -35.64 8.07 12.46
CA GLU A 129 -35.78 9.32 13.22
C GLU A 129 -36.24 10.46 12.30
N LEU A 130 -35.55 10.68 11.17
CA LEU A 130 -35.94 11.67 10.16
C LEU A 130 -37.35 11.43 9.59
N ARG A 131 -37.72 10.16 9.38
CA ARG A 131 -39.06 9.80 8.91
C ARG A 131 -40.13 10.19 9.94
N THR A 132 -39.85 9.99 11.21
CA THR A 132 -40.75 10.34 12.31
C THR A 132 -40.93 11.86 12.38
N GLU A 133 -39.84 12.61 12.38
CA GLU A 133 -39.88 14.09 12.36
C GLU A 133 -40.64 14.63 11.14
N PHE A 134 -40.46 14.01 9.97
CA PHE A 134 -41.17 14.42 8.75
C PHE A 134 -42.68 14.17 8.84
N LEU A 135 -43.10 13.07 9.48
CA LEU A 135 -44.52 12.77 9.70
C LEU A 135 -45.15 13.76 10.69
N GLU A 136 -44.44 14.13 11.75
CA GLU A 136 -44.87 15.15 12.70
C GLU A 136 -45.02 16.52 12.00
N LEU A 137 -44.00 16.95 11.26
CA LEU A 137 -44.04 18.21 10.49
C LEU A 137 -45.19 18.22 9.49
N LYS A 138 -45.46 17.10 8.81
CA LYS A 138 -46.61 16.97 7.90
C LYS A 138 -47.94 17.13 8.64
N GLY A 139 -48.05 16.59 9.85
CA GLY A 139 -49.21 16.78 10.73
C GLY A 139 -49.41 18.25 11.10
N ASP A 140 -48.35 18.93 11.52
CA ASP A 140 -48.38 20.36 11.87
C ASP A 140 -48.78 21.25 10.69
N VAL A 141 -48.22 20.98 9.50
CA VAL A 141 -48.59 21.69 8.27
C VAL A 141 -50.07 21.49 7.95
N HIS A 142 -50.59 20.26 8.08
CA HIS A 142 -52.01 20.00 7.86
C HIS A 142 -52.89 20.76 8.86
N SER A 143 -52.50 20.80 10.13
CA SER A 143 -53.20 21.56 11.18
C SER A 143 -53.23 23.06 10.86
N LEU A 144 -52.09 23.63 10.46
CA LEU A 144 -51.99 25.04 10.05
C LEU A 144 -52.84 25.37 8.82
N ILE A 145 -52.93 24.46 7.85
CA ILE A 145 -53.79 24.63 6.67
C ILE A 145 -55.25 24.69 7.09
N GLU A 146 -55.71 23.79 7.97
CA GLU A 146 -57.10 23.79 8.44
C GLU A 146 -57.43 25.03 9.26
N GLN A 147 -56.54 25.44 10.18
CA GLN A 147 -56.69 26.68 10.94
C GLN A 147 -56.82 27.91 10.01
N ASN A 148 -55.99 28.00 8.97
CA ASN A 148 -56.07 29.08 8.00
C ASN A 148 -57.40 29.06 7.20
N LYS A 149 -57.89 27.88 6.83
CA LYS A 149 -59.20 27.75 6.15
C LYS A 149 -60.34 28.26 7.04
N GLU A 150 -60.34 27.91 8.32
CA GLU A 150 -61.35 28.42 9.27
C GLU A 150 -61.26 29.94 9.44
N LEU A 151 -60.03 30.47 9.56
CA LEU A 151 -59.80 31.90 9.71
C LEU A 151 -60.27 32.69 8.49
N MET A 152 -60.06 32.16 7.28
CA MET A 152 -60.59 32.73 6.03
C MET A 152 -62.12 32.74 5.99
N LYS A 153 -62.79 31.64 6.39
CA LYS A 153 -64.26 31.59 6.48
C LYS A 153 -64.81 32.65 7.44
N LEU A 154 -64.15 32.85 8.58
CA LEU A 154 -64.55 33.87 9.56
C LEU A 154 -64.37 35.30 9.03
N LEU A 155 -63.34 35.55 8.22
CA LEU A 155 -63.12 36.85 7.59
C LEU A 155 -64.15 37.13 6.49
N GLU A 156 -64.54 36.12 5.72
CA GLU A 156 -65.59 36.23 4.71
C GLU A 156 -66.97 36.47 5.34
N ALA A 157 -67.29 35.83 6.45
CA ALA A 157 -68.55 36.02 7.17
C ALA A 157 -68.69 37.41 7.85
N LYS A 158 -67.59 38.16 7.97
CA LYS A 158 -67.58 39.52 8.55
C LYS A 158 -67.69 40.64 7.49
N LYS A 159 -67.67 40.30 6.20
CA LYS A 159 -67.87 41.24 5.09
C LYS A 159 -69.34 41.26 4.65
#